data_AF-A0A8C5DPN2-F1
#
_entry.id   AF-A0A8C5DPN2-F1
#
_cell.length_a   1.000
_cell.length_b   1.000
_cell.length_c   1.000
_cell.angle_alpha   90.00
_cell.angle_beta   90.00
_cell.angle_gamma   90.00
#
_symmetry.space_group_name_H-M   'P 1'
#
loop_
_entity.id
_entity.type
_entity.pdbx_description
1 polymer ?
#
loop_
_entity_poly.entity_id
_entity_poly.type
_entity_poly.pdbx_seq_one_letter_code
_entity_poly.pdbx_strand_id
1 'polypeptide(L)'
;MVPELIHQVPGLVYQVPELVHQVPEQVHQVPELVHMVRELVHQLPELVHIVQELVQQVPGLVYQVPELVHMVPELVHQVPELVHRVPELVHRVPELVHQVPELVHQGTRTSPPRYLN
;
A
#
# COMPACT_ATOMS: atom_id res chain seq x y z
N MET A 1 8.53 34.94 -18.76
CA MET A 1 8.69 34.32 -17.42
C MET A 1 7.39 34.31 -16.61
N VAL A 2 6.56 35.35 -16.68
CA VAL A 2 5.25 35.39 -15.97
C VAL A 2 4.19 34.36 -16.45
N PRO A 3 4.12 33.94 -17.73
CA PRO A 3 3.07 33.02 -18.19
C PRO A 3 3.14 31.60 -17.59
N GLU A 4 4.32 30.95 -17.62
CA GLU A 4 4.53 29.63 -16.98
C GLU A 4 4.16 29.63 -15.49
N LEU A 5 4.47 30.72 -14.79
CA LEU A 5 4.22 30.88 -13.35
C LEU A 5 2.72 30.82 -13.00
N ILE A 6 1.86 31.42 -13.82
CA ILE A 6 0.40 31.43 -13.61
C ILE A 6 -0.20 30.05 -13.87
N HIS A 7 0.38 29.25 -14.77
CA HIS A 7 -0.09 27.89 -15.06
C HIS A 7 0.34 26.85 -14.02
N GLN A 8 1.43 27.08 -13.28
CA GLN A 8 1.93 26.14 -12.26
C GLN A 8 1.18 26.25 -10.93
N VAL A 9 0.74 27.45 -10.52
CA VAL A 9 0.04 27.67 -9.25
C VAL A 9 -1.23 26.80 -9.10
N PRO A 10 -2.13 26.70 -10.09
CA PRO A 10 -3.29 25.82 -9.99
C PRO A 10 -2.91 24.36 -9.73
N GLY A 11 -1.88 23.84 -10.40
CA GLY A 11 -1.41 22.46 -10.21
C GLY A 11 -0.92 22.19 -8.78
N LEU A 12 -0.17 23.14 -8.19
CA LEU A 12 0.32 23.03 -6.81
C LEU A 12 -0.82 23.06 -5.78
N VAL A 13 -1.87 23.85 -6.03
CA VAL A 13 -3.05 23.95 -5.15
C VAL A 13 -3.81 22.62 -5.06
N TYR A 14 -3.78 21.80 -6.12
CA TYR A 14 -4.41 20.48 -6.10
C TYR A 14 -3.48 19.37 -5.56
N GLN A 15 -2.16 19.46 -5.82
CA GLN A 15 -1.20 18.43 -5.40
C GLN A 15 -0.96 18.40 -3.89
N VAL A 16 -0.88 19.56 -3.22
CA VAL A 16 -0.60 19.59 -1.77
C VAL A 16 -1.70 18.93 -0.95
N PRO A 17 -3.01 19.24 -1.13
CA PRO A 17 -4.08 18.53 -0.43
C PRO A 17 -4.10 17.03 -0.69
N GLU A 18 -3.81 16.61 -1.93
CA GLU A 18 -3.77 15.19 -2.30
C GLU A 18 -2.66 14.45 -1.53
N LEU A 19 -1.45 15.00 -1.50
CA LEU A 19 -0.33 14.43 -0.73
C LEU A 19 -0.61 14.38 0.78
N VAL A 20 -1.25 15.43 1.32
CA VAL A 20 -1.64 15.50 2.73
C VAL A 20 -2.68 14.43 3.09
N HIS A 21 -3.54 14.03 2.15
CA HIS A 21 -4.49 12.94 2.35
C HIS A 21 -3.85 11.55 2.16
N GLN A 22 -2.90 11.39 1.23
CA GLN A 22 -2.24 10.12 0.97
C GLN A 22 -1.35 9.65 2.12
N VAL A 23 -0.68 10.56 2.83
CA VAL A 23 0.24 10.21 3.93
C VAL A 23 -0.47 9.46 5.07
N PRO A 24 -1.56 9.96 5.66
CA PRO A 24 -2.34 9.22 6.64
C PRO A 24 -2.81 7.87 6.09
N GLU A 25 -3.35 7.81 4.87
CA GLU A 25 -3.86 6.57 4.29
C GLU A 25 -2.76 5.48 4.21
N GLN A 26 -1.56 5.83 3.73
CA GLN A 26 -0.43 4.90 3.67
C GLN A 26 0.05 4.46 5.06
N VAL A 27 0.02 5.36 6.05
CA VAL A 27 0.36 5.01 7.44
C VAL A 27 -0.65 4.00 8.02
N HIS A 28 -1.94 4.11 7.69
CA HIS A 28 -2.97 3.18 8.16
C HIS A 28 -2.90 1.82 7.42
N GLN A 29 -2.46 1.79 6.16
CA GLN A 29 -2.31 0.54 5.39
C GLN A 29 -1.21 -0.38 5.93
N VAL A 30 -0.16 0.17 6.54
CA VAL A 30 0.96 -0.65 7.05
C VAL A 30 0.52 -1.64 8.15
N PRO A 31 -0.17 -1.20 9.23
CA PRO A 31 -0.75 -2.12 10.21
C PRO A 31 -1.69 -3.18 9.62
N GLU A 32 -2.50 -2.82 8.63
CA GLU A 32 -3.43 -3.75 7.97
C GLU A 32 -2.68 -4.84 7.21
N LEU A 33 -1.65 -4.48 6.44
CA LEU A 33 -0.79 -5.44 5.73
C LEU A 33 -0.05 -6.36 6.70
N VAL A 34 0.46 -5.83 7.81
CA VAL A 34 1.09 -6.64 8.86
C VAL A 34 0.08 -7.61 9.48
N HIS A 35 -1.15 -7.17 9.71
CA HIS A 35 -2.21 -8.05 10.23
C HIS A 35 -2.54 -9.17 9.24
N MET A 36 -2.71 -8.84 7.97
CA MET A 36 -2.99 -9.79 6.89
C MET A 36 -1.88 -10.85 6.75
N VAL A 37 -0.61 -10.44 6.80
CA VAL A 37 0.53 -11.38 6.80
C VAL A 37 0.45 -12.34 7.99
N ARG A 38 0.13 -11.85 9.19
CA ARG A 38 0.02 -12.69 10.38
C ARG A 38 -1.13 -13.69 10.28
N GLU A 39 -2.27 -13.28 9.73
CA GLU A 39 -3.41 -14.15 9.50
C GLU A 39 -3.07 -15.25 8.49
N LEU A 40 -2.47 -14.89 7.34
CA LEU A 40 -2.03 -15.86 6.33
C LEU A 40 -1.04 -16.89 6.90
N VAL A 41 -0.05 -16.44 7.66
CA VAL A 41 0.91 -17.32 8.34
C VAL A 41 0.23 -18.22 9.36
N HIS A 42 -0.81 -17.75 10.04
CA HIS A 42 -1.55 -18.53 11.03
C HIS A 42 -2.47 -19.59 10.39
N GLN A 43 -3.05 -19.31 9.23
CA GLN A 43 -3.94 -20.23 8.51
C GLN A 43 -3.18 -21.36 7.79
N LEU A 44 -1.92 -21.14 7.42
CA LEU A 44 -1.14 -22.11 6.64
C LEU A 44 -1.00 -23.50 7.30
N PRO A 45 -0.68 -23.62 8.61
CA PRO A 45 -0.56 -24.91 9.28
C PRO A 45 -1.88 -25.67 9.34
N GLU A 46 -2.99 -24.97 9.56
CA GLU A 46 -4.33 -25.56 9.59
C GLU A 46 -4.68 -26.14 8.22
N LEU A 47 -4.41 -25.40 7.15
CA LEU A 47 -4.65 -25.85 5.78
C LEU A 47 -3.81 -27.09 5.41
N VAL A 48 -2.53 -27.10 5.81
CA VAL A 48 -1.65 -28.26 5.62
C VAL A 48 -2.18 -29.47 6.39
N HIS A 49 -2.69 -29.28 7.61
CA HIS A 49 -3.26 -30.36 8.40
C HIS A 49 -4.52 -30.95 7.75
N ILE A 50 -5.42 -30.09 7.27
CA ILE A 50 -6.63 -30.51 6.53
C ILE A 50 -6.24 -31.32 5.29
N VAL A 51 -5.26 -30.86 4.51
CA VAL A 51 -4.77 -31.61 3.35
C VAL A 51 -4.22 -32.98 3.75
N GLN A 52 -3.45 -33.06 4.84
CA GLN A 52 -2.94 -34.35 5.34
C GLN A 52 -4.07 -35.30 5.75
N GLU A 53 -5.08 -34.80 6.46
CA GLU A 53 -6.24 -35.59 6.88
C GLU A 53 -7.02 -36.12 5.67
N LEU A 54 -7.31 -35.26 4.69
CA LEU A 54 -8.01 -35.65 3.47
C LEU A 54 -7.24 -36.69 2.63
N VAL A 55 -5.91 -36.57 2.57
CA VAL A 55 -5.04 -37.56 1.90
C VAL A 55 -5.08 -38.92 2.60
N GLN A 56 -5.15 -38.95 3.94
CA GLN A 56 -5.24 -40.20 4.72
C GLN A 56 -6.60 -40.90 4.59
N GLN A 57 -7.67 -40.17 4.26
CA GLN A 57 -9.04 -40.71 4.17
C GLN A 57 -9.35 -41.40 2.80
N VAL A 58 -8.50 -41.27 1.77
CA VAL A 58 -8.58 -41.97 0.45
C VAL A 58 -9.93 -41.77 -0.31
N PRO A 59 -10.19 -42.43 -1.47
CA PRO A 59 -10.26 -41.88 -2.83
C PRO A 59 -11.50 -41.00 -3.14
N GLY A 60 -12.39 -40.73 -2.19
CA GLY A 60 -13.58 -39.88 -2.39
C GLY A 60 -13.30 -38.37 -2.40
N LEU A 61 -12.15 -37.96 -1.86
CA LEU A 61 -11.77 -36.55 -1.68
C LEU A 61 -10.77 -36.04 -2.72
N VAL A 62 -10.51 -36.83 -3.76
CA VAL A 62 -9.55 -36.54 -4.84
C VAL A 62 -9.84 -35.22 -5.56
N TYR A 63 -11.06 -34.66 -5.43
CA TYR A 63 -11.40 -33.35 -6.01
C TYR A 63 -11.12 -32.16 -5.10
N GLN A 64 -11.12 -32.32 -3.76
CA GLN A 64 -10.87 -31.22 -2.82
C GLN A 64 -9.38 -31.05 -2.49
N VAL A 65 -8.64 -32.16 -2.48
CA VAL A 65 -7.19 -32.14 -2.22
C VAL A 65 -6.43 -31.26 -3.23
N PRO A 66 -6.67 -31.32 -4.55
CA PRO A 66 -5.96 -30.48 -5.51
C PRO A 66 -6.19 -28.98 -5.29
N GLU A 67 -7.42 -28.55 -4.98
CA GLU A 67 -7.73 -27.14 -4.74
C GLU A 67 -7.01 -26.60 -3.50
N LEU A 68 -7.06 -27.33 -2.39
CA LEU A 68 -6.35 -26.97 -1.16
C LEU A 68 -4.82 -27.03 -1.34
N VAL A 69 -4.32 -28.01 -2.10
CA VAL A 69 -2.90 -28.13 -2.45
C VAL A 69 -2.43 -26.97 -3.35
N HIS A 70 -3.30 -26.38 -4.17
CA HIS A 70 -2.98 -25.18 -4.94
C HIS A 70 -3.06 -23.90 -4.09
N MET A 71 -3.96 -23.85 -3.12
CA MET A 71 -4.11 -22.70 -2.24
C MET A 71 -2.90 -22.51 -1.30
N VAL A 72 -2.29 -23.60 -0.78
CA VAL A 72 -1.11 -23.49 0.10
C VAL A 72 0.07 -22.73 -0.57
N PRO A 73 0.56 -23.10 -1.77
CA PRO A 73 1.58 -22.35 -2.49
C PRO A 73 1.19 -20.90 -2.78
N GLU A 74 -0.08 -20.63 -3.11
CA GLU A 74 -0.54 -19.28 -3.39
C GLU A 74 -0.44 -18.39 -2.14
N LEU A 75 -0.91 -18.86 -0.99
CA LEU A 75 -0.77 -18.15 0.29
C LEU A 75 0.71 -17.98 0.68
N VAL A 76 1.55 -19.00 0.45
CA VAL A 76 3.00 -18.91 0.67
C VAL A 76 3.65 -17.86 -0.24
N HIS A 77 3.18 -17.69 -1.47
CA HIS A 77 3.70 -16.67 -2.39
C HIS A 77 3.20 -15.26 -2.07
N GLN A 78 1.97 -15.11 -1.57
CA GLN A 78 1.42 -13.80 -1.18
C GLN A 78 2.13 -13.19 0.04
N VAL A 79 2.58 -14.01 1.00
CA VAL A 79 3.23 -13.51 2.22
C VAL A 79 4.50 -12.68 1.92
N PRO A 80 5.48 -13.16 1.12
CA PRO A 80 6.62 -12.35 0.72
C PRO A 80 6.25 -11.06 0.00
N GLU A 81 5.26 -11.07 -0.90
CA GLU A 81 4.83 -9.86 -1.61
C GLU A 81 4.30 -8.80 -0.63
N LEU A 82 3.44 -9.19 0.30
CA LEU A 82 2.90 -8.30 1.32
C LEU A 82 4.00 -7.80 2.27
N VAL A 83 4.94 -8.68 2.64
CA VAL A 83 6.11 -8.31 3.46
C VAL A 83 7.01 -7.31 2.74
N HIS A 84 7.18 -7.42 1.41
CA HIS A 84 7.96 -6.46 0.62
C HIS A 84 7.26 -5.11 0.43
N ARG A 85 5.92 -5.09 0.36
CA ARG A 85 5.15 -3.84 0.27
C ARG A 85 5.22 -2.96 1.52
N VAL A 86 5.39 -3.56 2.70
CA VAL A 86 5.44 -2.80 3.96
C VAL A 86 6.63 -1.82 3.98
N PRO A 87 7.89 -2.24 3.74
CA PRO A 87 9.01 -1.32 3.60
C PRO A 87 8.82 -0.26 2.52
N GLU A 88 8.23 -0.61 1.36
CA GLU A 88 7.98 0.36 0.29
C GLU A 88 7.04 1.48 0.75
N LEU A 89 5.93 1.14 1.43
CA LEU A 89 5.02 2.13 2.00
C LEU A 89 5.70 2.97 3.10
N VAL A 90 6.49 2.33 3.97
CA VAL A 90 7.24 3.01 5.03
C VAL A 90 8.26 4.00 4.46
N HIS A 91 8.91 3.67 3.34
CA HIS A 91 9.86 4.56 2.67
C HIS A 91 9.19 5.69 1.88
N ARG A 92 8.00 5.43 1.32
CA ARG A 92 7.25 6.42 0.53
C ARG A 92 6.67 7.54 1.40
N VAL A 93 6.27 7.25 2.64
CA VAL A 93 5.69 8.26 3.54
C VAL A 93 6.63 9.45 3.80
N PRO A 94 7.91 9.26 4.20
CA PRO A 94 8.88 10.35 4.31
C PRO A 94 9.06 11.16 3.03
N GLU A 95 9.10 10.51 1.86
CA GLU A 95 9.23 11.20 0.58
C GLU A 95 8.04 12.13 0.31
N LEU A 96 6.81 11.69 0.57
CA LEU A 96 5.61 12.52 0.42
C LEU A 96 5.59 13.67 1.44
N VAL A 97 6.01 13.40 2.69
CA VAL A 97 6.12 14.43 3.74
C VAL A 97 7.16 15.50 3.36
N HIS A 98 8.27 15.12 2.73
CA HIS A 98 9.31 16.05 2.28
C HIS A 98 8.90 16.86 1.03
N GLN A 99 8.06 16.31 0.15
CA GLN A 99 7.55 17.03 -1.03
C GLN A 99 6.59 18.17 -0.69
N VAL A 100 5.79 18.04 0.37
CA VAL A 100 4.79 19.06 0.74
C VAL A 100 5.42 20.44 1.01
N PRO A 101 6.46 20.60 1.87
CA PRO A 101 7.14 21.87 2.08
C PRO A 101 7.73 22.49 0.81
N GLU A 102 8.29 21.67 -0.10
CA GLU A 102 8.87 22.14 -1.36
C GLU A 102 7.80 22.74 -2.29
N LEU A 103 6.67 22.05 -2.43
CA LEU A 103 5.53 22.52 -3.24
C LEU A 103 4.91 23.81 -2.65
N VAL A 104 4.83 23.91 -1.33
CA VAL A 104 4.36 25.13 -0.63
C VAL A 104 5.35 26.29 -0.83
N HIS A 105 6.66 26.03 -0.77
CA HIS A 105 7.68 27.06 -1.02
C HIS A 105 7.68 27.54 -2.47
N GLN A 106 7.45 26.64 -3.42
CA GLN A 106 7.27 26.99 -4.83
C GLN A 106 6.02 27.86 -4.98
N GLY A 107 4.85 27.43 -4.48
CA GLY A 107 3.60 28.19 -4.58
C GLY A 107 3.64 29.61 -3.98
N THR A 108 4.42 29.82 -2.91
CA THR A 108 4.60 31.14 -2.29
C THR A 108 5.55 32.05 -3.07
N ARG A 109 6.62 31.51 -3.68
CA ARG A 109 7.50 32.26 -4.58
C ARG A 109 6.82 32.69 -5.88
N THR A 110 5.83 31.92 -6.34
CA THR A 110 5.11 32.17 -7.58
C THR A 110 3.90 33.10 -7.42
N SER A 111 3.51 33.43 -6.19
CA SER A 111 2.38 34.34 -5.90
C SER A 111 2.85 35.79 -5.81
N PRO A 112 2.38 36.73 -6.66
CA PRO A 112 2.74 38.14 -6.53
C PRO A 112 2.14 38.72 -5.23
N PRO A 113 2.81 39.71 -4.58
CA PRO A 113 2.28 40.32 -3.37
C PRO A 113 0.90 40.91 -3.65
N ARG A 114 -0.11 40.44 -2.89
CA ARG A 114 -1.43 41.05 -2.88
C ARG A 114 -1.32 42.44 -2.25
N TYR A 115 -1.19 43.47 -3.09
CA TYR A 115 -1.47 44.83 -2.67
C TYR A 115 -2.97 44.91 -2.35
N LEU A 116 -3.29 44.98 -1.05
CA LEU A 116 -4.64 45.31 -0.57
C LEU A 116 -4.97 46.74 -1.02
N ASN A 117 -5.97 46.86 -1.89
CA ASN A 117 -6.82 48.07 -1.97
C ASN A 117 -8.09 47.78 -1.19
#